data_AF-A0A1S9ZIB6-F1
#
_entry.id   AF-A0A1S9ZIB6-F1
#
_cell.length_a   1.000
_cell.length_b   1.000
_cell.length_c   1.000
_cell.angle_alpha   90.00
_cell.angle_beta   90.00
_cell.angle_gamma   90.00
#
_symmetry.space_group_name_H-M   'P 1'
#
loop_
_entity.id
_entity.type
_entity.pdbx_description
1 polymer ?
#
loop_
_entity_poly.entity_id
_entity_poly.type
_entity_poly.pdbx_seq_one_letter_code
_entity_poly.pdbx_strand_id
1 'polypeptide(L)'
;MLNYRLCVRELLILKLAGFKDTIQGYLMFIGQLTDEDPRKKNPSIKNVNAIHSMRLSATDYKNIKIYIHNIRSQNALSDFLFLTEQRCKPYPISHLVIYYLLDC
;
A
#
# COMPACT_ATOMS: atom_id res chain seq x y z
N MET A 1 -2.37 1.79 -11.76
CA MET A 1 -1.77 0.88 -10.75
C MET A 1 -1.74 -0.62 -11.11
N LEU A 2 -2.53 -1.13 -12.07
CA LEU A 2 -2.52 -2.56 -12.46
C LEU A 2 -1.28 -3.01 -13.26
N ASN A 3 -0.49 -2.08 -13.80
CA ASN A 3 0.58 -2.41 -14.75
C ASN A 3 1.93 -2.74 -14.10
N TYR A 4 1.98 -2.82 -12.77
CA TYR A 4 3.23 -2.91 -12.02
C TYR A 4 3.55 -4.31 -11.50
N ARG A 5 2.73 -5.32 -11.86
CA ARG A 5 2.93 -6.73 -11.50
C ARG A 5 3.12 -6.99 -10.00
N LEU A 6 2.59 -6.11 -9.16
CA LEU A 6 2.54 -6.33 -7.71
C LEU A 6 1.61 -7.50 -7.40
N CYS A 7 2.06 -8.41 -6.54
CA CYS A 7 1.16 -9.40 -5.99
C CYS A 7 0.26 -8.78 -4.92
N VAL A 8 -0.85 -9.45 -4.60
CA VAL A 8 -1.82 -9.00 -3.59
C VAL A 8 -1.14 -8.72 -2.24
N ARG A 9 -0.15 -9.53 -1.84
CA ARG A 9 0.58 -9.33 -0.58
C ARG A 9 1.38 -8.03 -0.58
N GLU A 10 2.07 -7.72 -1.67
CA GLU A 10 2.87 -6.50 -1.81
C GLU A 10 1.97 -5.27 -1.81
N LEU A 11 0.84 -5.34 -2.50
CA LEU A 11 -0.17 -4.28 -2.51
C LEU A 11 -0.66 -3.96 -1.08
N LEU A 12 -0.87 -4.99 -0.26
CA LEU A 12 -1.36 -4.88 1.12
C LEU A 12 -0.35 -4.33 2.13
N ILE A 13 0.93 -4.28 1.77
CA ILE A 13 2.01 -3.76 2.63
C ILE A 13 2.55 -2.42 2.15
N LEU A 14 2.00 -1.85 1.07
CA LEU A 14 2.37 -0.52 0.63
C LEU A 14 2.06 0.50 1.72
N LYS A 15 3.07 1.31 2.03
CA LYS A 15 2.99 2.40 3.00
C LYS A 15 3.09 3.75 2.32
N LEU A 16 2.54 4.78 2.96
CA LEU A 16 2.62 6.17 2.46
C LEU A 16 4.06 6.62 2.24
N ALA A 17 4.97 6.30 3.17
CA ALA A 17 6.40 6.63 3.09
C ALA A 17 7.14 5.91 1.95
N GLY A 18 6.52 4.88 1.37
CA GLY A 18 7.06 4.13 0.24
C GLY A 18 6.97 4.89 -1.09
N PHE A 19 6.22 5.99 -1.17
CA PHE A 19 6.08 6.76 -2.41
C PHE A 19 6.97 7.99 -2.39
N LYS A 20 8.03 7.99 -3.20
CA LYS A 20 9.03 9.06 -3.22
C LYS A 20 9.11 9.75 -4.58
N ASP A 21 9.22 11.06 -4.54
CA ASP A 21 9.71 11.86 -5.65
C ASP A 21 11.22 12.02 -5.49
N THR A 22 11.99 11.66 -6.51
CA THR A 22 13.45 11.68 -6.49
C THR A 22 13.98 12.27 -7.78
N ILE A 23 15.26 12.65 -7.79
CA ILE A 23 15.94 13.13 -9.00
C ILE A 23 15.88 12.08 -10.13
N GLN A 24 15.78 10.79 -9.79
CA GLN A 24 15.68 9.68 -10.75
C GLN A 24 14.23 9.43 -11.24
N GLY A 25 13.27 10.19 -10.71
CA GLY A 25 11.84 10.09 -10.98
C GLY A 25 11.04 9.56 -9.79
N TYR A 26 9.79 9.17 -10.08
CA TYR A 26 8.84 8.70 -9.08
C TYR A 26 9.06 7.22 -8.76
N LEU A 27 9.26 6.90 -7.49
CA LEU A 27 9.55 5.55 -7.01
C LEU A 27 8.48 5.10 -6.01
N MET A 28 8.15 3.81 -6.08
CA MET A 28 7.39 3.09 -5.07
C MET A 28 8.29 2.02 -4.45
N PHE A 29 8.48 2.10 -3.15
CA PHE A 29 9.23 1.13 -2.35
C PHE A 29 8.26 0.12 -1.73
N ILE A 30 8.53 -1.15 -1.95
CA ILE A 30 7.79 -2.29 -1.40
C ILE A 30 8.60 -2.90 -0.28
N GLY A 31 7.92 -3.19 0.83
CA GLY A 31 8.51 -3.93 1.93
C GLY A 31 9.22 -3.11 3.00
N GLN A 32 8.81 -1.86 3.24
CA GLN A 32 9.28 -1.11 4.41
C GLN A 32 8.78 -1.76 5.72
N LEU A 33 9.71 -2.43 6.40
CA LEU A 33 9.53 -3.26 7.61
C LEU A 33 9.33 -2.47 8.92
N THR A 34 9.14 -1.15 8.87
CA THR A 34 9.41 -0.32 10.05
C THR A 34 8.25 -0.11 11.02
N ASP A 35 7.04 -0.64 10.77
CA ASP A 35 5.93 -0.53 11.73
C ASP A 35 5.29 -1.87 12.03
N GLU A 36 4.90 -2.03 13.29
CA GLU A 36 3.98 -3.06 13.76
C GLU A 36 2.71 -3.05 12.91
N ASP A 37 2.46 -4.16 12.21
CA ASP A 37 1.22 -4.34 11.47
C ASP A 37 0.11 -4.67 12.46
N PRO A 38 -0.93 -3.83 12.61
CA PRO A 38 -1.97 -4.06 13.59
C PRO A 38 -2.85 -5.27 13.23
N ARG A 39 -2.76 -5.82 12.01
CA ARG A 39 -3.58 -6.94 11.52
C ARG A 39 -3.25 -8.22 12.28
N LYS A 40 -4.29 -8.89 12.80
CA LYS A 40 -4.18 -10.24 13.42
C LYS A 40 -3.53 -11.29 12.52
N LYS A 41 -3.70 -11.18 11.20
CA LYS A 41 -3.01 -11.98 10.17
C LYS A 41 -2.17 -11.05 9.29
N ASN A 42 -0.94 -10.78 9.73
CA ASN A 42 0.01 -9.97 8.98
C ASN A 42 0.46 -10.73 7.70
N PRO A 43 0.36 -10.13 6.50
CA PRO A 43 1.10 -10.58 5.33
C PRO A 43 2.61 -10.34 5.54
N SER A 44 3.25 -11.17 6.38
CA SER A 44 4.66 -11.00 6.69
C SER A 44 5.52 -11.19 5.44
N ILE A 45 6.49 -10.28 5.28
CA ILE A 45 7.55 -10.43 4.30
C ILE A 45 8.50 -11.48 4.83
N LYS A 46 8.45 -12.69 4.25
CA LYS A 46 9.31 -13.80 4.67
C LYS A 46 10.71 -13.77 4.04
N ASN A 47 10.93 -12.93 3.03
CA ASN A 47 12.14 -12.94 2.23
C ASN A 47 12.62 -11.51 1.96
N VAL A 48 13.90 -11.25 2.22
CA VAL A 48 14.58 -9.97 1.93
C VAL A 48 14.43 -9.59 0.45
N ASN A 49 14.34 -10.57 -0.44
CA ASN A 49 14.15 -10.35 -1.88
C ASN A 49 12.77 -9.77 -2.24
N ALA A 50 11.81 -9.77 -1.32
CA ALA A 50 10.53 -9.09 -1.54
C ALA A 50 10.63 -7.57 -1.31
N ILE A 51 11.72 -7.09 -0.70
CA ILE A 51 12.01 -5.67 -0.55
C ILE A 51 12.62 -5.19 -1.86
N HIS A 52 11.89 -4.35 -2.58
CA HIS A 52 12.37 -3.78 -3.83
C HIS A 52 11.72 -2.42 -4.09
N SER A 53 12.20 -1.73 -5.12
CA SER A 53 11.61 -0.48 -5.57
C SER A 53 11.28 -0.58 -7.05
N MET A 54 10.30 0.21 -7.47
CA MET A 54 9.86 0.25 -8.84
C MET A 54 9.47 1.66 -9.26
N ARG A 55 9.73 1.96 -10.53
CA ARG A 55 9.49 3.29 -11.10
C ARG A 55 8.03 3.43 -11.48
N LEU A 56 7.42 4.53 -11.06
CA LEU A 56 6.07 4.91 -11.42
C LEU A 56 6.09 5.88 -12.59
N SER A 57 5.04 5.81 -13.41
CA SER A 57 4.74 6.89 -14.35
C SER A 57 4.34 8.16 -13.59
N ALA A 58 4.56 9.33 -14.19
CA ALA A 58 4.14 10.61 -13.61
C ALA A 58 2.63 10.64 -13.33
N THR A 59 1.84 10.09 -14.26
CA THR A 59 0.39 9.98 -14.14
C THR A 59 -0.03 9.10 -12.97
N ASP A 60 0.57 7.90 -12.82
CA ASP A 60 0.25 7.03 -11.70
C ASP A 60 0.67 7.65 -10.37
N TYR A 61 1.86 8.26 -10.29
CA TYR A 61 2.31 8.92 -9.07
C TYR A 61 1.35 10.05 -8.66
N LYS A 62 0.93 10.88 -9.63
CA LYS A 62 -0.08 11.93 -9.38
C LYS A 62 -1.39 11.35 -8.88
N ASN A 63 -1.89 10.28 -9.50
CA ASN A 63 -3.14 9.63 -9.09
C ASN A 63 -3.04 9.05 -7.67
N ILE A 64 -1.89 8.44 -7.33
CA ILE A 64 -1.63 7.93 -5.98
C ILE A 64 -1.61 9.09 -4.97
N LYS A 65 -0.97 10.21 -5.28
CA LYS A 65 -0.97 11.40 -4.41
C LYS A 65 -2.39 11.96 -4.20
N ILE A 66 -3.21 12.01 -5.25
CA ILE A 66 -4.62 12.41 -5.16
C ILE A 66 -5.39 11.45 -4.24
N TYR A 67 -5.23 10.15 -4.41
CA TYR A 67 -5.85 9.15 -3.54
C TYR A 67 -5.44 9.35 -2.08
N ILE A 68 -4.13 9.48 -1.80
CA ILE A 68 -3.59 9.66 -0.44
C ILE A 68 -4.16 10.92 0.23
N HIS A 69 -4.32 12.01 -0.52
CA HIS A 69 -4.75 13.28 0.05
C HIS A 69 -6.28 13.38 0.18
N ASN A 70 -7.01 12.94 -0.85
CA ASN A 70 -8.43 13.27 -1.01
C ASN A 70 -9.37 12.10 -0.68
N ILE A 71 -8.90 10.86 -0.75
CA ILE A 71 -9.76 9.67 -0.64
C ILE A 71 -9.39 8.87 0.61
N ARG A 72 -8.10 8.66 0.84
CA ARG A 72 -7.62 7.92 2.01
C ARG A 72 -7.92 8.72 3.28
N SER A 73 -8.58 8.09 4.23
CA SER A 73 -8.90 8.71 5.52
C SER A 73 -7.64 9.20 6.25
N GLN A 74 -7.61 10.50 6.58
CA GLN A 74 -6.54 11.13 7.36
C GLN A 74 -6.58 10.76 8.85
N ASN A 75 -7.72 10.27 9.35
CA ASN A 75 -7.90 9.83 10.74
C ASN A 75 -7.38 8.39 11.01
N ALA A 76 -6.70 7.79 10.04
CA ALA A 76 -6.19 6.43 10.17
C ALA A 76 -4.95 6.41 11.09
N LEU A 77 -4.90 5.45 12.00
CA LEU A 77 -3.78 5.27 12.94
C LEU A 77 -2.59 4.49 12.35
N SER A 78 -2.65 4.17 11.05
CA SER A 78 -1.65 3.34 10.39
C SER A 78 -1.21 3.97 9.08
N ASP A 79 0.01 3.70 8.65
CA ASP A 79 0.58 4.29 7.44
C ASP A 79 0.40 3.42 6.18
N PHE A 80 -0.43 2.38 6.26
CA PHE A 80 -0.79 1.59 5.09
C PHE A 80 -1.57 2.43 4.09
N LEU A 81 -1.29 2.21 2.80
CA LEU A 81 -1.93 2.92 1.70
C LEU A 81 -3.42 2.61 1.64
N PHE A 82 -3.76 1.31 1.65
CA PHE A 82 -5.13 0.85 1.51
C PHE A 82 -5.76 0.52 2.86
N LEU A 83 -6.93 1.13 3.10
CA LEU A 83 -7.69 1.01 4.33
C LEU A 83 -9.10 0.52 4.02
N THR A 84 -9.68 -0.20 4.98
CA THR A 84 -11.11 -0.44 5.06
C THR A 84 -11.76 0.69 5.84
N GLU A 85 -12.90 1.17 5.38
CA GLU A 85 -13.78 2.04 6.17
C GLU A 85 -14.66 1.16 7.05
N GLN A 86 -14.18 0.83 8.25
CA GLN A 86 -15.01 0.22 9.28
C GLN A 86 -15.73 1.31 10.07
N ARG A 87 -16.97 1.00 10.52
CA ARG A 87 -17.90 1.94 11.20
C ARG A 87 -17.30 2.74 12.36
N CYS A 88 -16.19 2.29 12.96
CA CYS A 88 -15.58 2.96 14.10
C CYS A 88 -14.24 3.63 13.78
N LYS A 89 -13.34 3.01 12.99
CA LYS A 89 -12.02 3.57 12.61
C LYS A 89 -11.50 2.97 11.29
N PRO A 90 -10.81 3.74 10.45
CA PRO A 90 -10.09 3.22 9.30
C PRO A 90 -9.01 2.22 9.72
N TYR A 91 -8.96 1.07 9.05
CA TYR A 91 -8.06 -0.03 9.41
C TYR A 91 -7.46 -0.68 8.16
N PRO A 92 -6.17 -1.13 8.17
CA PRO A 92 -5.54 -1.72 6.99
C PRO A 92 -6.34 -2.87 6.37
N ILE A 93 -6.41 -2.92 5.04
CA ILE A 93 -7.10 -4.02 4.35
C ILE A 93 -6.43 -5.35 4.69
N SER A 94 -7.26 -6.38 4.91
CA SER A 94 -6.80 -7.75 5.14
C SER A 94 -6.81 -8.57 3.86
N HIS A 95 -5.97 -9.60 3.78
CA HIS A 95 -5.91 -10.50 2.63
C HIS A 95 -7.25 -11.15 2.27
N LEU A 96 -8.09 -11.44 3.27
CA LEU A 96 -9.41 -12.05 3.05
C LEU A 96 -10.34 -11.10 2.29
N VAL A 97 -10.31 -9.81 2.61
CA VAL A 97 -11.17 -8.81 1.95
C VAL A 97 -10.81 -8.65 0.48
N ILE A 98 -9.51 -8.65 0.13
CA ILE A 98 -9.11 -8.56 -1.28
C ILE A 98 -9.55 -9.80 -2.07
N TYR A 99 -9.46 -10.99 -1.47
CA TYR A 99 -9.90 -12.21 -2.14
C TYR A 99 -11.38 -12.11 -2.56
N TYR A 100 -12.25 -11.60 -1.69
CA TYR A 100 -13.66 -11.37 -2.02
C TYR A 100 -13.89 -10.27 -3.06
N LEU A 101 -13.00 -9.28 -3.18
CA LEU A 101 -13.14 -8.18 -4.14
C LEU A 101 -12.65 -8.54 -5.55
N LEU A 102 -11.81 -9.57 -5.69
CA LEU A 102 -11.22 -9.98 -6.97
C LEU A 102 -11.92 -11.21 -7.60
N ASP A 103 -12.75 -11.93 -6.84
CA ASP A 103 -13.56 -13.07 -7.33
C ASP A 103 -14.93 -12.64 -7.91
N CYS A 104 -15.01 -11.45 -8.54
CA CYS A 104 -16.19 -10.95 -9.25
C CYS A 104 -16.00 -10.95 -10.77
#